data_AF-A0A2G8HUS9-F1
#
_entry.id   AF-A0A2G8HUS9-F1
#
_cell.length_a   1.000
_cell.length_b   1.000
_cell.length_c   1.000
_cell.angle_alpha   90.00
_cell.angle_beta   90.00
_cell.angle_gamma   90.00
#
_symmetry.space_group_name_H-M   'P 1'
#
loop_
_entity.id
_entity.type
_entity.pdbx_description
1 polymer ?
#
loop_
_entity_poly.entity_id
_entity_poly.type
_entity_poly.pdbx_seq_one_letter_code
_entity_poly.pdbx_strand_id
1 'polypeptide(L)'
;MKKVIIPIFIILYTQISFAQAKKSSFEYTNEIHGKISKIKEVAPDNFIGELEDLKEDLENFFDHKRKVCNGEFSSLILVASASKDGGGNKLSDQERSLCYRELKALQTTYVNNLFLARKRYLTWVFEKNIKDLDSERTKAIKSLQESFDKKGLGKESR
;
A
#
# COMPACT_ATOMS: atom_id res chain seq x y z
N MET A 1 55.52 -42.50 5.30
CA MET A 1 55.04 -41.69 4.16
C MET A 1 53.54 -41.44 4.36
N LYS A 2 53.17 -40.22 4.77
CA LYS A 2 51.78 -39.83 5.09
C LYS A 2 51.06 -39.46 3.79
N LYS A 3 50.01 -40.21 3.42
CA LYS A 3 49.10 -39.80 2.34
C LYS A 3 47.92 -39.05 2.97
N VAL A 4 47.94 -37.73 2.82
CA VAL A 4 46.83 -36.85 3.16
C VAL A 4 45.79 -37.00 2.07
N ILE A 5 44.66 -37.65 2.38
CA ILE A 5 43.50 -37.72 1.51
C ILE A 5 42.64 -36.49 1.85
N ILE A 6 42.70 -35.48 0.98
CA ILE A 6 41.87 -34.28 1.04
C ILE A 6 40.48 -34.66 0.48
N PRO A 7 39.37 -34.44 1.21
CA PRO A 7 38.05 -34.72 0.68
C PRO A 7 37.61 -33.57 -0.25
N ILE A 8 37.72 -33.82 -1.56
CA ILE A 8 37.04 -33.03 -2.60
C ILE A 8 35.56 -33.46 -2.59
N PHE A 9 34.77 -32.96 -1.64
CA PHE A 9 33.33 -33.25 -1.60
C PHE A 9 32.47 -32.13 -0.98
N ILE A 10 32.96 -30.88 -0.95
CA ILE A 10 32.26 -29.73 -0.31
C ILE A 10 32.01 -28.55 -1.28
N ILE A 11 32.20 -28.72 -2.60
CA ILE A 11 31.95 -27.64 -3.58
C ILE A 11 30.88 -28.03 -4.61
N LEU A 12 29.78 -28.64 -4.16
CA LEU A 12 28.61 -28.87 -5.01
C LEU A 12 27.27 -28.48 -4.38
N TYR A 13 27.27 -27.83 -3.22
CA TYR A 13 26.04 -27.53 -2.47
C TYR A 13 25.52 -26.09 -2.57
N THR A 14 26.09 -25.22 -3.42
CA THR A 14 25.68 -23.82 -3.50
C THR A 14 25.26 -23.39 -4.90
N GLN A 15 24.32 -24.11 -5.52
CA GLN A 15 23.55 -23.57 -6.64
C GLN A 15 22.06 -23.92 -6.49
N ILE A 16 21.48 -23.64 -5.32
CA ILE A 16 20.02 -23.51 -5.22
C ILE A 16 19.67 -22.16 -5.86
N SER A 17 19.52 -22.17 -7.19
CA SER A 17 18.88 -21.07 -7.90
C SER A 17 17.43 -21.02 -7.43
N PHE A 18 17.10 -20.06 -6.57
CA PHE A 18 15.71 -19.69 -6.31
C PHE A 18 15.17 -19.06 -7.59
N ALA A 19 14.58 -19.88 -8.46
CA ALA A 19 13.69 -19.39 -9.48
C ALA A 19 12.47 -18.79 -8.76
N GLN A 20 12.48 -17.48 -8.52
CA GLN A 20 11.28 -16.77 -8.11
C GLN A 20 10.26 -16.97 -9.24
N ALA A 21 9.24 -17.80 -9.00
CA ALA A 21 8.12 -17.95 -9.90
C ALA A 21 7.52 -16.55 -10.12
N LYS A 22 7.78 -15.96 -11.29
CA LYS A 22 7.17 -14.68 -11.66
C LYS A 22 5.66 -14.89 -11.69
N LYS A 23 4.94 -14.25 -10.77
CA LYS A 23 3.47 -14.26 -10.74
C LYS A 23 2.92 -13.93 -12.12
N SER A 24 1.83 -14.58 -12.51
CA SER A 24 1.19 -14.29 -13.80
C SER A 24 0.67 -12.85 -13.82
N SER A 25 0.71 -12.20 -15.00
CA SER A 25 0.14 -10.84 -15.20
C SER A 25 -1.33 -10.76 -14.76
N PHE A 26 -2.05 -11.88 -14.88
CA PHE A 26 -3.42 -12.02 -14.42
C PHE A 26 -3.52 -12.01 -12.89
N GLU A 27 -2.67 -12.78 -12.19
CA GLU A 27 -2.63 -12.79 -10.72
C GLU A 27 -2.27 -11.42 -10.16
N TYR A 28 -1.31 -10.72 -10.78
CA TYR A 28 -0.93 -9.37 -10.39
C TYR A 28 -2.08 -8.36 -10.58
N THR A 29 -2.83 -8.47 -11.68
CA THR A 29 -4.01 -7.62 -11.90
C THR A 29 -5.08 -7.87 -10.83
N ASN A 30 -5.38 -9.13 -10.51
CA ASN A 30 -6.34 -9.49 -9.46
C ASN A 30 -5.90 -9.01 -8.06
N GLU A 31 -4.61 -9.11 -7.76
CA GLU A 31 -4.03 -8.60 -6.52
C GLU A 31 -4.29 -7.09 -6.36
N ILE A 32 -4.10 -6.33 -7.44
CA ILE A 32 -4.33 -4.87 -7.46
C ILE A 32 -5.81 -4.52 -7.29
N HIS A 33 -6.72 -5.25 -7.94
CA HIS A 33 -8.15 -5.09 -7.69
C HIS A 33 -8.50 -5.32 -6.21
N GLY A 34 -7.92 -6.35 -5.59
CA GLY A 34 -8.08 -6.63 -4.16
C GLY A 34 -7.48 -5.53 -3.27
N LYS A 35 -6.33 -4.98 -3.62
CA LYS A 35 -5.72 -3.84 -2.91
C LYS A 35 -6.62 -2.60 -3.00
N ILE A 36 -7.14 -2.27 -4.18
CA ILE A 36 -8.05 -1.13 -4.39
C ILE A 36 -9.35 -1.29 -3.60
N SER A 37 -9.93 -2.50 -3.54
CA SER A 37 -11.16 -2.72 -2.78
C SER A 37 -10.94 -2.55 -1.27
N LYS A 38 -9.76 -2.91 -0.76
CA LYS A 38 -9.42 -2.81 0.67
C LYS A 38 -9.16 -1.38 1.15
N ILE A 39 -8.86 -0.43 0.25
CA ILE A 39 -8.69 0.99 0.62
C ILE A 39 -9.88 1.52 1.41
N LYS A 40 -11.09 1.13 1.01
CA LYS A 40 -12.31 1.56 1.70
C LYS A 40 -12.47 0.92 3.09
N GLU A 41 -11.67 -0.06 3.47
CA GLU A 41 -11.79 -0.79 4.75
C GLU A 41 -10.69 -0.41 5.73
N VAL A 42 -9.70 0.38 5.29
CA VAL A 42 -8.60 0.89 6.13
C VAL A 42 -9.16 1.62 7.34
N ALA A 43 -8.69 1.22 8.52
CA ALA A 43 -9.09 1.84 9.77
C ALA A 43 -8.55 3.29 9.84
N PRO A 44 -9.32 4.25 10.37
CA PRO A 44 -8.89 5.65 10.41
C PRO A 44 -7.54 5.88 11.09
N ASP A 45 -7.25 5.16 12.17
CA ASP A 45 -6.00 5.26 12.94
C ASP A 45 -4.75 4.78 12.17
N ASN A 46 -4.91 3.82 11.25
CA ASN A 46 -3.83 3.28 10.42
C ASN A 46 -3.76 3.89 9.01
N PHE A 47 -4.63 4.86 8.70
CA PHE A 47 -4.80 5.42 7.37
C PHE A 47 -3.51 5.97 6.74
N ILE A 48 -2.65 6.64 7.52
CA ILE A 48 -1.42 7.25 6.99
C ILE A 48 -0.43 6.17 6.53
N GLY A 49 -0.18 5.16 7.36
CA GLY A 49 0.82 4.12 7.07
C GLY A 49 0.40 3.19 5.94
N GLU A 50 -0.83 2.67 5.98
CA GLU A 50 -1.30 1.71 4.95
C GLU A 50 -1.49 2.36 3.58
N LEU A 51 -1.71 3.67 3.52
CA LEU A 51 -1.90 4.37 2.25
C LEU A 51 -0.58 4.69 1.54
N GLU A 52 0.50 4.94 2.28
CA GLU A 52 1.80 5.33 1.70
C GLU A 52 2.39 4.18 0.87
N ASP A 53 2.46 2.98 1.44
CA ASP A 53 2.91 1.76 0.75
C ASP A 53 2.02 1.43 -0.46
N LEU A 54 0.71 1.60 -0.30
CA LEU A 54 -0.25 1.27 -1.34
C LEU A 54 -0.24 2.26 -2.51
N LYS A 55 0.13 3.52 -2.27
CA LYS A 55 0.17 4.54 -3.31
C LYS A 55 1.21 4.21 -4.37
N GLU A 56 2.43 3.88 -3.96
CA GLU A 56 3.53 3.57 -4.88
C GLU A 56 3.20 2.36 -5.76
N ASP A 57 2.69 1.28 -5.15
CA ASP A 57 2.26 0.07 -5.85
C ASP A 57 1.21 0.35 -6.93
N LEU A 58 0.23 1.20 -6.62
CA LEU A 58 -0.86 1.53 -7.53
C LEU A 58 -0.44 2.50 -8.63
N GLU A 59 0.40 3.49 -8.32
CA GLU A 59 0.95 4.42 -9.31
C GLU A 59 1.79 3.67 -10.35
N ASN A 60 2.65 2.76 -9.90
CA ASN A 60 3.45 1.89 -10.76
C ASN A 60 2.57 0.99 -11.63
N PHE A 61 1.53 0.38 -11.05
CA PHE A 61 0.59 -0.44 -11.81
C PHE A 61 -0.15 0.37 -12.89
N PHE A 62 -0.66 1.55 -12.55
CA PHE A 62 -1.41 2.39 -13.49
C PHE A 62 -0.52 2.90 -14.63
N ASP A 63 0.73 3.27 -14.33
CA ASP A 63 1.68 3.67 -15.36
C ASP A 63 2.00 2.50 -16.31
N HIS A 64 2.27 1.31 -15.75
CA HIS A 64 2.51 0.12 -16.55
C HIS A 64 1.32 -0.23 -17.45
N LYS A 65 0.10 -0.27 -16.91
CA LYS A 65 -1.11 -0.56 -17.71
C LYS A 65 -1.36 0.51 -18.77
N ARG A 66 -1.07 1.79 -18.48
CA ARG A 66 -1.16 2.87 -19.48
C ARG A 66 -0.22 2.62 -20.65
N LYS A 67 1.03 2.25 -20.38
CA LYS A 67 2.03 1.92 -21.42
C LYS A 67 1.65 0.67 -22.23
N VAL A 68 1.02 -0.33 -21.60
CA VAL A 68 0.42 -1.48 -22.30
C VAL A 68 -0.71 -1.01 -23.23
N CYS A 69 -1.65 -0.18 -22.75
CA CYS A 69 -2.73 0.35 -23.59
C CYS A 69 -2.20 1.24 -24.74
N ASN A 70 -1.11 1.99 -24.52
CA ASN A 70 -0.43 2.78 -25.56
C ASN A 70 0.27 1.91 -26.63
N GLY A 71 0.47 0.61 -26.36
CA GLY A 71 1.25 -0.27 -27.22
C GLY A 71 2.76 -0.09 -27.08
N GLU A 72 3.22 0.54 -26.00
CA GLU A 72 4.65 0.66 -25.63
C GLU A 72 5.19 -0.65 -25.06
N PHE A 73 4.31 -1.50 -24.52
CA PHE A 73 4.62 -2.85 -24.06
C PHE A 73 3.72 -3.89 -24.75
N SER A 74 4.27 -5.08 -25.00
CA SER A 74 3.51 -6.21 -25.55
C SER A 74 2.38 -6.64 -24.61
N SER A 75 1.18 -6.86 -25.16
CA SER A 75 0.05 -7.44 -24.43
C SER A 75 0.28 -8.91 -24.06
N LEU A 76 1.21 -9.58 -24.75
CA LEU A 76 1.70 -10.91 -24.46
C LEU A 76 3.00 -10.83 -23.66
N ILE A 77 2.89 -11.00 -22.35
CA ILE A 77 4.00 -11.45 -21.49
C ILE A 77 3.77 -12.94 -21.17
N LEU A 78 3.33 -13.77 -22.13
CA LEU A 78 2.99 -15.18 -21.86
C LEU A 78 3.11 -16.11 -23.08
N VAL A 79 4.27 -16.20 -23.74
CA VAL A 79 4.71 -17.48 -24.31
C VAL A 79 6.24 -17.50 -24.26
N ALA A 80 6.79 -18.20 -23.27
CA ALA A 80 8.19 -18.61 -23.25
C ALA A 80 8.41 -19.66 -24.35
N SER A 81 8.45 -19.23 -25.62
CA SER A 81 8.88 -19.97 -26.82
C SER A 81 8.46 -19.27 -28.13
N ALA A 82 8.18 -17.97 -28.15
CA ALA A 82 8.07 -17.25 -29.40
C ALA A 82 9.47 -16.80 -29.85
N SER A 83 9.91 -17.39 -30.95
CA SER A 83 11.14 -17.17 -31.70
C SER A 83 11.57 -15.70 -31.77
N LYS A 84 12.88 -15.50 -31.87
CA LYS A 84 13.54 -14.24 -32.21
C LYS A 84 12.99 -13.68 -33.53
N ASP A 85 11.90 -12.94 -33.47
CA ASP A 85 11.51 -11.94 -34.46
C ASP A 85 10.72 -10.85 -33.73
N GLY A 86 11.24 -9.62 -33.77
CA GLY A 86 10.79 -8.48 -32.97
C GLY A 86 9.46 -7.89 -33.43
N GLY A 87 8.38 -8.63 -33.25
CA GLY A 87 7.00 -8.17 -33.49
C GLY A 87 6.13 -8.42 -32.28
N GLY A 88 6.26 -7.60 -31.23
CA GLY A 88 5.28 -7.60 -30.15
C GLY A 88 3.91 -7.22 -30.71
N ASN A 89 2.92 -8.11 -30.61
CA ASN A 89 1.56 -7.85 -31.07
C ASN A 89 1.00 -6.63 -30.32
N LYS A 90 0.96 -5.48 -31.01
CA LYS A 90 0.27 -4.29 -30.53
C LYS A 90 -1.23 -4.57 -30.47
N LEU A 91 -1.91 -4.02 -29.48
CA LEU A 91 -3.36 -4.09 -29.37
C LEU A 91 -3.99 -3.46 -30.63
N SER A 92 -5.02 -4.11 -31.17
CA SER A 92 -5.91 -3.50 -32.16
C SER A 92 -6.62 -2.27 -31.59
N ASP A 93 -7.20 -1.43 -32.44
CA ASP A 93 -7.92 -0.22 -32.01
C ASP A 93 -9.07 -0.55 -31.04
N GLN A 94 -9.76 -1.67 -31.28
CA GLN A 94 -10.83 -2.14 -30.41
C GLN A 94 -10.28 -2.59 -29.05
N GLU A 95 -9.23 -3.41 -29.03
CA GLU A 95 -8.60 -3.87 -27.79
C GLU A 95 -8.00 -2.72 -26.97
N ARG A 96 -7.40 -1.74 -27.64
CA ARG A 96 -6.87 -0.52 -27.01
C ARG A 96 -7.99 0.31 -26.38
N SER A 97 -9.11 0.48 -27.07
CA SER A 97 -10.28 1.16 -26.52
C SER A 97 -10.83 0.44 -25.28
N LEU A 98 -10.87 -0.90 -25.29
CA LEU A 98 -11.27 -1.71 -24.14
C LEU A 98 -10.30 -1.54 -22.97
N CYS A 99 -8.99 -1.59 -23.24
CA CYS A 99 -7.92 -1.41 -22.26
C CYS A 99 -8.06 -0.08 -21.51
N TYR A 100 -8.23 1.04 -22.23
CA TYR A 100 -8.42 2.34 -21.58
C TYR A 100 -9.72 2.44 -20.80
N ARG A 101 -10.80 1.80 -21.28
CA ARG A 101 -12.09 1.79 -20.57
C ARG A 101 -11.95 1.08 -19.23
N GLU A 102 -11.30 -0.07 -19.19
CA GLU A 102 -11.01 -0.81 -17.97
C GLU A 102 -10.08 -0.03 -17.03
N LEU A 103 -8.99 0.53 -17.57
CA LEU A 103 -8.06 1.35 -16.80
C LEU A 103 -8.76 2.55 -16.16
N LYS A 104 -9.63 3.23 -16.91
CA LYS A 104 -10.42 4.36 -16.40
C LYS A 104 -11.38 3.93 -15.29
N ALA A 105 -12.08 2.81 -15.46
CA ALA A 105 -13.00 2.28 -14.44
C ALA A 105 -12.25 1.93 -13.14
N LEU A 106 -11.07 1.32 -13.27
CA LEU A 106 -10.22 0.96 -12.14
C LEU A 106 -9.68 2.20 -11.41
N GLN A 107 -9.18 3.19 -12.14
CA GLN A 107 -8.72 4.46 -11.57
C GLN A 107 -9.86 5.21 -10.88
N THR A 108 -11.05 5.23 -11.47
CA THR A 108 -12.24 5.84 -10.87
C THR A 108 -12.58 5.16 -9.53
N THR A 109 -12.52 3.83 -9.49
CA THR A 109 -12.76 3.04 -8.27
C THR A 109 -11.72 3.35 -7.20
N TYR A 110 -10.44 3.41 -7.57
CA TYR A 110 -9.35 3.82 -6.69
C TYR A 110 -9.59 5.20 -6.07
N VAL A 111 -9.87 6.21 -6.89
CA VAL A 111 -10.12 7.59 -6.44
C VAL A 111 -11.31 7.65 -5.49
N ASN A 112 -12.41 6.97 -5.81
CA ASN A 112 -13.60 6.95 -4.94
C ASN A 112 -13.32 6.28 -3.59
N ASN A 113 -12.66 5.13 -3.58
CA ASN A 113 -12.33 4.44 -2.34
C ASN A 113 -11.35 5.26 -1.48
N LEU A 114 -10.35 5.87 -2.11
CA LEU A 114 -9.40 6.76 -1.44
C LEU A 114 -10.09 7.97 -0.82
N PHE A 115 -11.01 8.59 -1.56
CA PHE A 115 -11.80 9.71 -1.04
C PHE A 115 -12.59 9.31 0.21
N LEU A 116 -13.28 8.17 0.18
CA LEU A 116 -14.06 7.67 1.32
C LEU A 116 -13.18 7.35 2.54
N ALA A 117 -12.01 6.75 2.33
CA ALA A 117 -11.06 6.45 3.39
C ALA A 117 -10.50 7.74 4.01
N ARG A 118 -10.07 8.68 3.17
CA ARG A 118 -9.56 9.99 3.63
C ARG A 118 -10.61 10.79 4.39
N LYS A 119 -11.86 10.80 3.92
CA LYS A 119 -12.97 11.46 4.61
C LYS A 119 -13.14 10.90 6.02
N ARG A 120 -13.16 9.56 6.17
CA ARG A 120 -13.29 8.90 7.47
C ARG A 120 -12.12 9.20 8.40
N TYR A 121 -10.91 9.17 7.87
CA TYR A 121 -9.72 9.58 8.63
C TYR A 121 -9.85 11.01 9.18
N LEU A 122 -10.19 11.97 8.31
CA LEU A 122 -10.33 13.37 8.71
C LEU A 122 -11.44 13.58 9.75
N THR A 123 -12.58 12.91 9.58
CA THR A 123 -13.66 12.93 10.59
C THR A 123 -13.17 12.39 11.93
N TRP A 124 -12.50 11.24 11.94
CA TRP A 124 -11.98 10.63 13.17
C TRP A 124 -10.94 11.51 13.87
N VAL A 125 -9.98 12.08 13.11
CA VAL A 125 -8.98 13.00 13.66
C VAL A 125 -9.65 14.22 14.28
N PHE A 126 -10.64 14.79 13.60
CA PHE A 126 -11.37 15.94 14.10
C PHE A 126 -12.11 15.63 15.41
N GLU A 127 -12.87 14.53 15.46
CA GLU A 127 -13.61 14.12 16.66
C GLU A 127 -12.67 13.84 17.82
N LYS A 128 -11.54 13.17 17.56
CA LYS A 128 -10.49 12.93 18.56
C LYS A 128 -9.94 14.24 19.11
N ASN A 129 -9.57 15.18 18.24
CA ASN A 129 -9.01 16.47 18.65
C ASN A 129 -9.99 17.29 19.50
N ILE A 130 -11.28 17.28 19.16
CA ILE A 130 -12.31 17.96 19.95
C ILE A 130 -12.44 17.33 21.35
N LYS A 131 -12.42 16.00 21.42
CA LYS A 131 -12.49 15.27 22.69
C LYS A 131 -11.25 15.53 23.56
N ASP A 132 -10.07 15.52 22.97
CA ASP A 132 -8.81 15.78 23.66
C ASP A 132 -8.79 17.24 24.19
N LEU A 133 -9.26 18.20 23.40
CA LEU A 133 -9.39 19.60 23.81
C LEU A 133 -10.31 19.78 25.03
N ASP A 134 -11.48 19.14 25.02
CA ASP A 134 -12.43 19.22 26.14
C ASP A 134 -11.88 18.54 27.42
N SER A 135 -11.18 17.43 27.24
CA SER A 135 -10.44 16.75 28.31
C SER A 135 -9.37 17.65 28.93
N GLU A 136 -8.55 18.30 28.12
CA GLU A 136 -7.51 19.22 28.60
C GLU A 136 -8.10 20.45 29.30
N ARG A 137 -9.19 21.03 28.78
CA ARG A 137 -9.93 22.10 29.49
C ARG A 137 -10.37 21.63 30.87
N THR A 138 -10.97 20.45 30.96
CA THR A 138 -11.49 19.90 32.22
C THR A 138 -10.37 19.63 33.22
N LYS A 139 -9.24 19.05 32.76
CA LYS A 139 -8.04 18.86 33.59
C LYS A 139 -7.48 20.19 34.10
N ALA A 140 -7.42 21.20 33.25
CA ALA A 140 -6.92 22.53 33.62
C ALA A 140 -7.81 23.19 34.68
N ILE A 141 -9.15 23.15 34.51
CA ILE A 141 -10.10 23.68 35.49
C ILE A 141 -9.97 22.94 36.83
N LYS A 142 -9.90 21.61 36.79
CA LYS A 142 -9.75 20.79 37.99
C LYS A 142 -8.44 21.12 38.72
N SER A 143 -7.33 21.20 38.00
CA SER A 143 -6.03 21.59 38.57
C SER A 143 -6.05 22.99 39.17
N LEU A 144 -6.74 23.93 38.52
CA LEU A 144 -6.95 25.28 39.05
C LEU A 144 -7.72 25.23 40.37
N GLN A 145 -8.86 24.55 40.42
CA GLN A 145 -9.68 24.39 41.63
C GLN A 145 -8.88 23.78 42.79
N GLU A 146 -8.19 22.67 42.54
CA GLU A 146 -7.33 22.00 43.53
C GLU A 146 -6.25 22.93 44.09
N SER A 147 -5.72 23.85 43.27
CA SER A 147 -4.71 24.82 43.72
C SER A 147 -5.27 25.92 44.63
N PHE A 148 -6.54 26.31 44.45
CA PHE A 148 -7.21 27.29 45.31
C PHE A 148 -7.75 26.66 46.59
N ASP A 149 -8.30 25.45 46.52
CA ASP A 149 -8.81 24.72 47.69
C ASP A 149 -7.70 24.42 48.71
N LYS A 150 -6.50 24.05 48.23
CA LYS A 150 -5.31 23.86 49.09
C LYS A 150 -4.87 25.13 49.81
N LYS A 151 -5.10 26.32 49.26
CA LYS A 151 -4.78 27.60 49.92
C LYS A 151 -5.81 28.00 50.98
N GLY A 152 -7.06 27.55 50.87
CA GLY A 152 -8.10 27.78 51.86
C GLY A 152 -7.85 27.06 53.18
N LEU A 153 -7.39 25.79 53.11
CA LEU A 153 -7.11 24.95 54.27
C LEU A 153 -5.89 25.39 55.10
N GLY A 154 -5.03 26.29 54.57
CA GLY A 154 -3.88 26.83 55.29
C GLY A 154 -4.17 28.06 56.15
N LYS A 155 -5.41 28.61 56.12
CA LYS A 155 -5.76 29.86 56.82
C LYS A 155 -6.54 29.68 58.13
N GLU A 156 -7.00 28.48 58.48
CA GLU A 156 -7.78 28.23 59.70
C GLU A 156 -6.94 27.79 60.92
N SER A 157 -5.60 27.79 60.84
CA SER A 157 -4.72 27.33 61.93
C SER A 157 -3.92 28.45 62.62
N ARG A 158 -4.53 29.61 62.89
CA ARG A 158 -3.94 30.65 63.74
C ARG A 158 -4.94 31.24 64.70
#